data_AF-A0A383C150-F1
#
_entry.id   AF-A0A383C150-F1
#
_cell.length_a   1.000
_cell.length_b   1.000
_cell.length_c   1.000
_cell.angle_alpha   90.00
_cell.angle_beta   90.00
_cell.angle_gamma   90.00
#
_symmetry.space_group_name_H-M   'P 1'
#
loop_
_entity.id
_entity.type
_entity.pdbx_description
1 polymer ?
#
loop_
_entity_poly.entity_id
_entity_poly.type
_entity_poly.pdbx_seq_one_letter_code
_entity_poly.pdbx_strand_id
1 'polypeptide(L)'
;NLKPQPKADRYTLIRRVTFDLTGLPPTVQEVEQFIADTKPGAYERIIDRMLASPRFGERWGRHWLDVVRFGESTGHLTVNNDKPRANAWKFRDAVIRALNEDVPFDAFVRMHFVPDEKHTELIQFIQLGPRLQDNANPNDKQFHRLDDMVATTGTAFFGISFGCARCHDHPVDPMTTEEYYQLTATFFDQVKEAPQASKKRIPLEITEPRVLSKGSWQSPGKRVEPGFINVLKPGSTRLPGDC
;
A
#
# COMPACT_ATOMS: atom_id res chain seq x y z
N ASN A 1 28.05 -27.88 -1.64
CA ASN A 1 29.03 -26.83 -1.99
C ASN A 1 28.56 -26.04 -3.21
N LEU A 2 27.81 -24.96 -2.99
CA LEU A 2 27.44 -24.02 -4.07
C LEU A 2 28.59 -23.01 -4.26
N LYS A 3 29.01 -22.77 -5.50
CA LYS A 3 29.98 -21.73 -5.85
C LYS A 3 29.25 -20.54 -6.47
N PRO A 4 29.61 -19.28 -6.12
CA PRO A 4 29.06 -18.10 -6.77
C PRO A 4 29.35 -18.11 -8.27
N GLN A 5 28.43 -17.56 -9.06
CA GLN A 5 28.67 -17.31 -10.48
C GLN A 5 29.78 -16.25 -10.65
N PRO A 6 30.57 -16.31 -11.74
CA PRO A 6 31.53 -15.26 -12.04
C PRO A 6 30.82 -13.91 -12.19
N LYS A 7 31.56 -12.83 -11.89
CA LYS A 7 31.06 -11.46 -12.09
C LYS A 7 30.76 -11.25 -13.57
N ALA A 8 29.64 -10.60 -13.85
CA ALA A 8 29.26 -10.24 -15.21
C ALA A 8 30.28 -9.25 -15.81
N ASP A 9 30.37 -9.23 -17.14
CA ASP A 9 31.19 -8.25 -17.87
C ASP A 9 30.64 -6.82 -17.69
N ARG A 10 31.48 -5.82 -18.01
CA ARG A 10 31.13 -4.41 -17.77
C ARG A 10 29.90 -3.95 -18.56
N TYR A 11 29.72 -4.43 -19.79
CA TYR A 11 28.56 -4.07 -20.60
C TYR A 11 27.27 -4.61 -19.96
N THR A 12 27.30 -5.86 -19.51
CA THR A 12 26.18 -6.46 -18.78
C THR A 12 25.89 -5.74 -17.46
N LEU A 13 26.92 -5.35 -16.72
CA LEU A 13 26.77 -4.65 -15.43
C LEU A 13 26.10 -3.29 -15.57
N ILE A 14 26.53 -2.45 -16.52
CA ILE A 14 25.90 -1.13 -16.71
C ILE A 14 24.45 -1.28 -17.16
N ARG A 15 24.18 -2.22 -18.07
CA ARG A 15 22.81 -2.45 -18.54
C ARG A 15 21.89 -2.88 -17.41
N ARG A 16 22.32 -3.80 -16.53
CA ARG A 16 21.52 -4.24 -15.39
C ARG A 16 21.24 -3.10 -14.42
N VAL A 17 22.29 -2.41 -13.96
CA VAL A 17 22.13 -1.37 -12.93
C VAL A 17 21.25 -0.21 -13.41
N THR A 18 21.32 0.20 -14.68
CA THR A 18 20.43 1.25 -15.18
C THR A 18 18.98 0.79 -15.28
N PHE A 19 18.71 -0.42 -15.77
CA PHE A 19 17.34 -0.96 -15.81
C PHE A 19 16.76 -1.17 -14.42
N ASP A 20 17.55 -1.72 -13.51
CA ASP A 20 17.10 -2.02 -12.15
C ASP A 20 16.78 -0.73 -11.39
N LEU A 21 17.68 0.26 -11.43
CA LEU A 21 17.54 1.47 -10.63
C LEU A 21 16.69 2.55 -11.29
N THR A 22 16.70 2.68 -12.62
CA THR A 22 16.00 3.77 -13.32
C THR A 22 14.91 3.30 -14.28
N GLY A 23 14.83 1.99 -14.57
CA GLY A 23 13.90 1.44 -15.56
C GLY A 23 14.28 1.73 -17.01
N LEU A 24 15.41 2.40 -17.26
CA LEU A 24 15.84 2.86 -18.58
C LEU A 24 17.16 2.18 -19.01
N PRO A 25 17.35 1.97 -20.33
CA PRO A 25 18.64 1.54 -20.85
C PRO A 25 19.69 2.64 -20.67
N PRO A 26 20.98 2.29 -20.57
CA PRO A 26 22.05 3.28 -20.59
C PRO A 26 22.19 3.86 -22.00
N THR A 27 22.63 5.11 -22.11
CA THR A 27 23.04 5.69 -23.40
C THR A 27 24.34 5.07 -23.88
N VAL A 28 24.61 5.16 -25.20
CA VAL A 28 25.89 4.67 -25.78
C VAL A 28 27.09 5.31 -25.09
N GLN A 29 27.02 6.63 -24.85
CA GLN A 29 28.10 7.38 -24.19
C GLN A 29 28.35 6.90 -22.76
N GLU A 30 27.30 6.62 -21.98
CA GLU A 30 27.45 6.08 -20.63
C GLU A 30 28.09 4.69 -20.62
N VAL A 31 27.76 3.84 -21.60
CA VAL A 31 28.38 2.52 -21.78
C VAL A 31 29.86 2.66 -22.08
N GLU A 32 30.23 3.50 -23.05
CA GLU A 32 31.62 3.74 -23.44
C GLU A 32 32.43 4.30 -22.26
N GLN A 33 31.89 5.30 -21.57
CA GLN A 33 32.51 5.89 -20.38
C GLN A 33 32.73 4.85 -19.27
N PHE A 34 31.72 4.01 -19.00
CA PHE A 34 31.89 2.97 -17.98
C PHE A 34 32.90 1.92 -18.40
N ILE A 35 32.86 1.43 -19.64
CA ILE A 35 33.80 0.39 -20.08
C ILE A 35 35.24 0.89 -19.98
N ALA A 36 35.48 2.16 -20.32
CA ALA A 36 36.78 2.81 -20.24
C ALA A 36 37.24 3.16 -18.80
N ASP A 37 36.32 3.23 -17.81
CA ASP A 37 36.67 3.61 -16.44
C ASP A 37 37.37 2.47 -15.66
N THR A 38 38.70 2.51 -15.65
CA THR A 38 39.56 1.54 -14.95
C THR A 38 39.88 1.93 -13.51
N LYS A 39 39.38 3.07 -13.02
CA LYS A 39 39.68 3.53 -11.65
C LYS A 39 39.01 2.62 -10.62
N PRO A 40 39.62 2.43 -9.43
CA PRO A 40 38.97 1.72 -8.32
C PRO A 40 37.58 2.31 -8.03
N GLY A 41 36.58 1.48 -7.73
CA GLY A 41 35.22 1.94 -7.40
C GLY A 41 34.34 2.35 -8.60
N ALA A 42 34.71 1.98 -9.83
CA ALA A 42 33.96 2.40 -11.03
C ALA A 42 32.50 1.94 -11.05
N TYR A 43 32.20 0.78 -10.46
CA TYR A 43 30.84 0.26 -10.45
C TYR A 43 29.98 0.97 -9.41
N GLU A 44 30.56 1.23 -8.23
CA GLU A 44 29.97 1.95 -7.12
C GLU A 44 29.59 3.38 -7.54
N ARG A 45 30.47 4.08 -8.26
CA ARG A 45 30.15 5.42 -8.80
C ARG A 45 28.98 5.43 -9.77
N ILE A 46 28.77 4.36 -10.54
CA ILE A 46 27.58 4.25 -11.40
C ILE A 46 26.33 4.01 -10.56
N ILE A 47 26.41 3.16 -9.55
CA ILE A 47 25.30 2.96 -8.61
C ILE A 47 24.92 4.30 -7.98
N ASP A 48 25.88 5.05 -7.43
CA ASP A 48 25.65 6.36 -6.82
C ASP A 48 25.00 7.34 -7.81
N ARG A 49 25.48 7.37 -9.07
CA ARG A 49 24.89 8.20 -10.13
C ARG A 49 23.46 7.81 -10.46
N MET A 50 23.14 6.51 -10.47
CA MET A 50 21.79 6.02 -10.73
C MET A 50 20.85 6.30 -9.57
N LEU A 51 21.31 6.12 -8.32
CA LEU A 51 20.55 6.45 -7.11
C LEU A 51 20.25 7.95 -7.01
N ALA A 52 21.19 8.81 -7.41
CA ALA A 52 21.00 10.27 -7.44
C ALA A 52 20.13 10.78 -8.61
N SER A 53 19.73 9.91 -9.55
CA SER A 53 18.90 10.29 -10.68
C SER A 53 17.44 10.43 -10.26
N PRO A 54 16.69 11.46 -10.70
CA PRO A 54 15.26 11.57 -10.41
C PRO A 54 14.45 10.36 -10.94
N ARG A 55 14.99 9.65 -11.94
CA ARG A 55 14.41 8.42 -12.49
C ARG A 55 14.41 7.26 -11.50
N PHE A 56 15.25 7.30 -10.47
CA PHE A 56 15.23 6.31 -9.40
C PHE A 56 13.89 6.31 -8.67
N GLY A 57 13.45 7.47 -8.18
CA GLY A 57 12.15 7.63 -7.53
C GLY A 57 10.98 7.31 -8.45
N GLU A 58 11.07 7.58 -9.76
CA GLU A 58 10.04 7.18 -10.73
C GLU A 58 9.95 5.64 -10.85
N ARG A 59 11.09 4.97 -10.96
CA ARG A 59 11.17 3.50 -11.09
C ARG A 59 10.69 2.80 -9.82
N TRP A 60 11.23 3.18 -8.67
CA TRP A 60 10.92 2.57 -7.38
C TRP A 60 9.56 2.99 -6.85
N GLY A 61 9.14 4.22 -7.15
CA GLY A 61 7.80 4.72 -6.83
C GLY A 61 6.71 3.85 -7.46
N ARG A 62 6.90 3.37 -8.70
CA ARG A 62 5.96 2.44 -9.34
C ARG A 62 5.70 1.18 -8.49
N HIS A 63 6.75 0.59 -7.91
CA HIS A 63 6.59 -0.61 -7.08
C HIS A 63 5.77 -0.31 -5.82
N TRP A 64 6.04 0.84 -5.18
CA TRP A 64 5.24 1.26 -4.02
C TRP A 64 3.79 1.56 -4.40
N LEU A 65 3.58 2.25 -5.51
CA LEU A 65 2.25 2.59 -6.03
C LEU A 65 1.40 1.36 -6.34
N ASP A 66 2.03 0.28 -6.85
CA ASP A 66 1.37 -1.01 -7.03
C ASP A 66 0.91 -1.60 -5.67
N VAL A 67 1.79 -1.56 -4.65
CA VAL A 67 1.50 -2.07 -3.29
C VAL A 67 0.34 -1.33 -2.63
N VAL A 68 0.30 -0.01 -2.74
CA VAL A 68 -0.77 0.82 -2.13
C VAL A 68 -2.01 0.97 -3.01
N ARG A 69 -2.07 0.23 -4.13
CA ARG A 69 -3.22 0.16 -5.06
C ARG A 69 -3.56 1.54 -5.62
N PHE A 70 -2.53 2.27 -5.99
CA PHE A 70 -2.66 3.55 -6.64
C PHE A 70 -3.36 3.38 -8.00
N GLY A 71 -4.30 4.26 -8.28
CA GLY A 71 -4.96 4.36 -9.57
C GLY A 71 -5.42 5.79 -9.82
N GLU A 72 -5.18 6.29 -11.03
CA GLU A 72 -5.62 7.64 -11.43
C GLU A 72 -7.07 7.69 -11.87
N SER A 73 -7.81 6.58 -11.77
CA SER A 73 -9.23 6.50 -12.08
C SER A 73 -10.02 5.82 -10.96
N THR A 74 -11.34 5.85 -11.06
CA THR A 74 -12.24 5.19 -10.10
C THR A 74 -12.17 3.67 -10.16
N GLY A 75 -11.60 3.09 -11.22
CA GLY A 75 -11.50 1.65 -11.45
C GLY A 75 -12.82 1.02 -11.89
N HIS A 76 -13.63 1.75 -12.68
CA HIS A 76 -14.93 1.22 -13.14
C HIS A 76 -14.74 0.14 -14.21
N LEU A 77 -15.51 -0.95 -14.11
CA LEU A 77 -15.42 -2.09 -15.03
C LEU A 77 -15.77 -1.75 -16.49
N THR A 78 -16.44 -0.62 -16.72
CA THR A 78 -16.79 -0.13 -18.06
C THR A 78 -16.07 1.17 -18.35
N VAL A 79 -15.40 1.23 -19.49
CA VAL A 79 -14.57 2.38 -19.93
C VAL A 79 -15.36 3.69 -19.92
N ASN A 80 -16.65 3.65 -20.23
CA ASN A 80 -17.51 4.83 -20.28
C ASN A 80 -17.86 5.44 -18.91
N ASN A 81 -17.69 4.66 -17.85
CA ASN A 81 -18.00 5.08 -16.48
C ASN A 81 -16.74 5.23 -15.62
N ASP A 82 -15.56 4.88 -16.13
CA ASP A 82 -14.33 5.05 -15.39
C ASP A 82 -13.89 6.52 -15.42
N LYS A 83 -14.00 7.17 -14.27
CA LYS A 83 -13.73 8.60 -14.14
C LYS A 83 -12.32 8.82 -13.61
N PRO A 84 -11.55 9.75 -14.19
CA PRO A 84 -10.28 10.18 -13.62
C PRO A 84 -10.45 10.74 -12.21
N ARG A 85 -9.49 10.46 -11.33
CA ARG A 85 -9.32 11.10 -10.03
C ARG A 85 -8.44 12.33 -10.20
N ALA A 86 -9.07 13.50 -10.25
CA ALA A 86 -8.41 14.76 -10.61
C ALA A 86 -7.12 15.08 -9.82
N ASN A 87 -6.99 14.64 -8.57
CA ASN A 87 -5.84 14.94 -7.70
C ASN A 87 -4.98 13.72 -7.35
N ALA A 88 -5.23 12.53 -7.91
CA ALA A 88 -4.49 11.31 -7.54
C ALA A 88 -2.98 11.43 -7.83
N TRP A 89 -2.61 12.09 -8.94
CA TRP A 89 -1.22 12.33 -9.32
C TRP A 89 -0.38 12.99 -8.23
N LYS A 90 -0.99 13.78 -7.32
CA LYS A 90 -0.26 14.42 -6.21
C LYS A 90 0.31 13.41 -5.23
N PHE A 91 -0.41 12.31 -4.96
CA PHE A 91 0.09 11.20 -4.16
C PHE A 91 1.26 10.50 -4.86
N ARG A 92 1.11 10.19 -6.17
CA ARG A 92 2.19 9.61 -6.99
C ARG A 92 3.45 10.45 -6.92
N ASP A 93 3.32 11.75 -7.16
CA ASP A 93 4.47 12.65 -7.18
C ASP A 93 5.09 12.80 -5.78
N ALA A 94 4.29 12.74 -4.71
CA ALA A 94 4.81 12.73 -3.34
C ALA A 94 5.62 11.46 -3.02
N VAL A 95 5.18 10.29 -3.49
CA VAL A 95 5.95 9.03 -3.38
C VAL A 95 7.29 9.15 -4.12
N ILE A 96 7.27 9.64 -5.36
CA ILE A 96 8.49 9.82 -6.17
C ILE A 96 9.46 10.79 -5.49
N ARG A 97 8.94 11.92 -4.95
CA ARG A 97 9.76 12.88 -4.20
C ARG A 97 10.37 12.25 -2.95
N ALA A 98 9.59 11.58 -2.12
CA ALA A 98 10.08 10.99 -0.87
C ALA A 98 11.21 9.97 -1.12
N LEU A 99 11.10 9.17 -2.18
CA LEU A 99 12.15 8.21 -2.56
C LEU A 99 13.42 8.89 -3.06
N ASN A 100 13.30 9.93 -3.89
CA ASN A 100 14.47 10.68 -4.40
C ASN A 100 15.15 11.53 -3.32
N GLU A 101 14.43 11.88 -2.26
CA GLU A 101 14.96 12.61 -1.11
C GLU A 101 15.56 11.69 -0.03
N ASP A 102 15.57 10.37 -0.27
CA ASP A 102 16.05 9.36 0.67
C ASP A 102 15.39 9.47 2.06
N VAL A 103 14.07 9.68 2.08
CA VAL A 103 13.30 9.74 3.32
C VAL A 103 13.44 8.40 4.06
N PRO A 104 13.79 8.39 5.36
CA PRO A 104 13.85 7.16 6.14
C PRO A 104 12.55 6.36 6.05
N PHE A 105 12.68 5.05 5.85
CA PHE A 105 11.52 4.20 5.56
C PHE A 105 10.43 4.26 6.65
N ASP A 106 10.81 4.35 7.91
CA ASP A 106 9.88 4.50 9.03
C ASP A 106 9.08 5.82 8.96
N ALA A 107 9.75 6.91 8.59
CA ALA A 107 9.10 8.20 8.36
C ALA A 107 8.16 8.13 7.15
N PHE A 108 8.62 7.56 6.04
CA PHE A 108 7.82 7.37 4.82
C PHE A 108 6.54 6.56 5.09
N VAL A 109 6.64 5.46 5.84
CA VAL A 109 5.48 4.66 6.25
C VAL A 109 4.52 5.48 7.11
N ARG A 110 5.03 6.22 8.10
CA ARG A 110 4.21 7.05 8.99
C ARG A 110 3.42 8.12 8.24
N MET A 111 4.01 8.71 7.19
CA MET A 111 3.38 9.76 6.37
C MET A 111 2.09 9.32 5.66
N HIS A 112 1.83 8.01 5.56
CA HIS A 112 0.58 7.48 4.99
C HIS A 112 -0.60 7.56 5.97
N PHE A 113 -0.34 7.78 7.26
CA PHE A 113 -1.35 7.82 8.33
C PHE A 113 -1.32 9.11 9.15
N VAL A 114 -0.21 9.84 9.11
CA VAL A 114 -0.04 11.12 9.82
C VAL A 114 0.42 12.17 8.81
N PRO A 115 -0.22 13.35 8.76
CA PRO A 115 0.21 14.43 7.87
C PRO A 115 1.65 14.86 8.17
N ASP A 116 2.43 15.02 7.11
CA ASP A 116 3.76 15.65 7.12
C ASP A 116 3.69 17.02 6.44
N GLU A 117 4.63 17.91 6.78
CA GLU A 117 4.66 19.27 6.21
C GLU A 117 5.09 19.27 4.74
N LYS A 118 6.06 18.43 4.37
CA LYS A 118 6.69 18.42 3.03
C LYS A 118 6.04 17.41 2.08
N HIS A 119 5.52 16.31 2.63
CA HIS A 119 4.91 15.19 1.91
C HIS A 119 3.45 14.98 2.31
N THR A 120 2.73 16.09 2.55
CA THR A 120 1.36 16.08 3.05
C THR A 120 0.42 15.19 2.23
N GLU A 121 0.67 15.01 0.94
CA GLU A 121 -0.19 14.23 0.06
C GLU A 121 -0.13 12.72 0.30
N LEU A 122 0.88 12.20 1.00
CA LEU A 122 0.96 10.79 1.35
C LEU A 122 -0.18 10.33 2.27
N ILE A 123 -0.81 11.25 3.00
CA ILE A 123 -2.02 10.95 3.79
C ILE A 123 -3.22 10.50 2.93
N GLN A 124 -3.17 10.75 1.61
CA GLN A 124 -4.22 10.33 0.69
C GLN A 124 -4.29 8.80 0.50
N PHE A 125 -3.36 8.03 1.07
CA PHE A 125 -3.38 6.57 1.11
C PHE A 125 -4.77 5.99 1.39
N ILE A 126 -5.47 6.52 2.40
CA ILE A 126 -6.80 6.04 2.83
C ILE A 126 -7.92 6.29 1.79
N GLN A 127 -7.63 7.05 0.75
CA GLN A 127 -8.55 7.35 -0.36
C GLN A 127 -8.21 6.57 -1.63
N LEU A 128 -7.11 5.79 -1.64
CA LEU A 128 -6.72 4.94 -2.75
C LEU A 128 -7.56 3.66 -2.79
N GLY A 129 -7.31 2.82 -3.79
CA GLY A 129 -8.04 1.57 -3.97
C GLY A 129 -9.33 1.69 -4.75
N PRO A 130 -9.87 0.56 -5.25
CA PRO A 130 -11.12 0.53 -5.98
C PRO A 130 -12.29 0.94 -5.06
N ARG A 131 -13.35 1.48 -5.66
CA ARG A 131 -14.61 1.71 -4.95
C ARG A 131 -15.65 0.75 -5.49
N LEU A 132 -16.46 0.15 -4.63
CA LEU A 132 -17.57 -0.71 -5.05
C LEU A 132 -18.60 0.14 -5.83
N GLN A 133 -18.80 -0.17 -7.12
CA GLN A 133 -19.64 0.63 -8.02
C GLN A 133 -20.89 -0.10 -8.54
N ASP A 134 -20.84 -1.42 -8.66
CA ASP A 134 -21.92 -2.28 -9.20
C ASP A 134 -23.00 -2.62 -8.16
N ASN A 135 -22.73 -2.39 -6.88
CA ASN A 135 -23.72 -2.46 -5.81
C ASN A 135 -24.16 -1.05 -5.40
N ALA A 136 -25.46 -0.78 -5.43
CA ALA A 136 -26.02 0.53 -5.07
C ALA A 136 -26.20 0.73 -3.55
N ASN A 137 -26.15 -0.34 -2.75
CA ASN A 137 -26.40 -0.27 -1.31
C ASN A 137 -25.24 0.42 -0.57
N PRO A 138 -25.49 1.53 0.16
CA PRO A 138 -24.43 2.26 0.85
C PRO A 138 -23.78 1.46 1.99
N ASN A 139 -24.49 0.50 2.60
CA ASN A 139 -23.93 -0.36 3.65
C ASN A 139 -22.83 -1.29 3.09
N ASP A 140 -23.07 -1.88 1.92
CA ASP A 140 -22.09 -2.73 1.25
C ASP A 140 -20.86 -1.90 0.85
N LYS A 141 -21.05 -0.69 0.32
CA LYS A 141 -19.95 0.21 -0.04
C LYS A 141 -19.09 0.58 1.17
N GLN A 142 -19.72 0.98 2.28
CA GLN A 142 -19.01 1.38 3.49
C GLN A 142 -18.14 0.24 3.99
N PHE A 143 -18.75 -0.95 4.09
CA PHE A 143 -18.05 -2.11 4.61
C PHE A 143 -16.94 -2.62 3.68
N HIS A 144 -17.18 -2.64 2.36
CA HIS A 144 -16.13 -2.96 1.38
C HIS A 144 -14.94 -2.00 1.47
N ARG A 145 -15.18 -0.69 1.64
CA ARG A 145 -14.09 0.29 1.78
C ARG A 145 -13.33 0.11 3.09
N LEU A 146 -14.01 -0.20 4.18
CA LEU A 146 -13.37 -0.48 5.46
C LEU A 146 -12.50 -1.75 5.41
N ASP A 147 -13.04 -2.83 4.86
CA ASP A 147 -12.30 -4.08 4.65
C ASP A 147 -11.06 -3.87 3.78
N ASP A 148 -11.24 -3.13 2.69
CA ASP A 148 -10.16 -2.78 1.76
C ASP A 148 -9.02 -1.98 2.43
N MET A 149 -9.34 -1.03 3.32
CA MET A 149 -8.34 -0.31 4.11
C MET A 149 -7.56 -1.25 5.03
N VAL A 150 -8.24 -2.15 5.74
CA VAL A 150 -7.62 -3.10 6.66
C VAL A 150 -6.74 -4.10 5.92
N ALA A 151 -7.25 -4.70 4.85
CA ALA A 151 -6.54 -5.69 4.04
C ALA A 151 -5.25 -5.09 3.46
N THR A 152 -5.34 -3.89 2.90
CA THR A 152 -4.18 -3.19 2.31
C THR A 152 -3.17 -2.78 3.35
N THR A 153 -3.64 -2.26 4.50
CA THR A 153 -2.74 -1.88 5.58
C THR A 153 -1.95 -3.10 6.08
N GLY A 154 -2.62 -4.24 6.20
CA GLY A 154 -2.00 -5.52 6.53
C GLY A 154 -0.89 -5.92 5.56
N THR A 155 -1.20 -6.01 4.27
CA THR A 155 -0.24 -6.50 3.28
C THR A 155 0.88 -5.50 2.98
N ALA A 156 0.57 -4.20 2.92
CA ALA A 156 1.54 -3.16 2.56
C ALA A 156 2.53 -2.83 3.69
N PHE A 157 2.08 -2.79 4.95
CA PHE A 157 2.89 -2.29 6.06
C PHE A 157 3.28 -3.36 7.08
N PHE A 158 2.47 -4.40 7.25
CA PHE A 158 2.74 -5.47 8.23
C PHE A 158 3.22 -6.77 7.58
N GLY A 159 3.06 -6.93 6.26
CA GLY A 159 3.42 -8.14 5.52
C GLY A 159 2.54 -9.35 5.86
N ILE A 160 1.35 -9.14 6.42
CA ILE A 160 0.41 -10.19 6.85
C ILE A 160 -0.97 -9.92 6.24
N SER A 161 -1.64 -10.98 5.79
CA SER A 161 -3.02 -10.90 5.30
C SER A 161 -4.02 -11.03 6.45
N PHE A 162 -4.88 -10.02 6.64
CA PHE A 162 -5.91 -10.04 7.70
C PHE A 162 -7.28 -10.58 7.26
N GLY A 163 -7.42 -10.96 5.99
CA GLY A 163 -8.72 -11.26 5.39
C GLY A 163 -9.52 -12.39 6.06
N CYS A 164 -8.86 -13.45 6.54
CA CYS A 164 -9.55 -14.54 7.23
C CYS A 164 -10.18 -14.09 8.55
N ALA A 165 -9.51 -13.19 9.28
CA ALA A 165 -9.95 -12.68 10.57
C ALA A 165 -11.30 -11.94 10.50
N ARG A 166 -11.72 -11.49 9.31
CA ARG A 166 -12.98 -10.77 9.07
C ARG A 166 -14.22 -11.55 9.52
N CYS A 167 -14.22 -12.87 9.35
CA CYS A 167 -15.42 -13.70 9.57
C CYS A 167 -15.28 -14.65 10.78
N HIS A 168 -14.05 -15.06 11.08
CA HIS A 168 -13.68 -15.96 12.17
C HIS A 168 -12.23 -15.67 12.58
N ASP A 169 -11.81 -16.14 13.75
CA ASP A 169 -10.41 -15.97 14.18
C ASP A 169 -9.45 -16.59 13.16
N HIS A 170 -8.33 -15.93 12.91
CA HIS A 170 -7.40 -16.33 11.87
C HIS A 170 -6.85 -17.75 12.14
N PRO A 171 -6.80 -18.64 11.14
CA PRO A 171 -6.57 -20.07 11.38
C PRO A 171 -5.13 -20.43 11.77
N VAL A 172 -4.17 -19.54 11.53
CA VAL A 172 -2.74 -19.79 11.75
C VAL A 172 -2.12 -18.69 12.60
N ASP A 173 -2.19 -17.44 12.14
CA ASP A 173 -1.73 -16.28 12.91
C ASP A 173 -2.65 -15.98 14.12
N PRO A 174 -2.09 -15.56 15.26
CA PRO A 174 -2.85 -15.24 16.48
C PRO A 174 -3.54 -13.87 16.38
N MET A 175 -4.55 -13.80 15.53
CA MET A 175 -5.38 -12.62 15.30
C MET A 175 -6.85 -12.99 15.39
N THR A 176 -7.57 -12.37 16.32
CA THR A 176 -9.01 -12.59 16.47
C THR A 176 -9.82 -11.73 15.51
N THR A 177 -11.08 -12.13 15.31
CA THR A 177 -12.07 -11.30 14.61
C THR A 177 -12.30 -9.97 15.32
N GLU A 178 -12.24 -9.95 16.66
CA GLU A 178 -12.33 -8.68 17.39
C GLU A 178 -11.17 -7.74 17.05
N GLU A 179 -9.94 -8.25 16.99
CA GLU A 179 -8.77 -7.45 16.63
C GLU A 179 -8.83 -6.93 15.19
N TYR A 180 -9.37 -7.73 14.26
CA TYR A 180 -9.67 -7.26 12.89
C TYR A 180 -10.61 -6.05 12.91
N TYR A 181 -11.68 -6.10 13.71
CA TYR A 181 -12.64 -5.00 13.82
C TYR A 181 -12.11 -3.82 14.64
N GLN A 182 -11.19 -4.03 15.58
CA GLN A 182 -10.45 -2.96 16.24
C GLN A 182 -9.53 -2.20 15.27
N LEU A 183 -8.85 -2.90 14.33
CA LEU A 183 -8.11 -2.21 13.27
C LEU A 183 -9.07 -1.48 12.33
N THR A 184 -10.18 -2.12 11.95
CA THR A 184 -11.24 -1.49 11.14
C THR A 184 -11.72 -0.17 11.77
N ALA A 185 -11.89 -0.14 13.09
CA ALA A 185 -12.34 1.04 13.82
C ALA A 185 -11.43 2.26 13.63
N THR A 186 -10.13 2.06 13.38
CA THR A 186 -9.17 3.15 13.11
C THR A 186 -9.52 3.95 11.86
N PHE A 187 -10.15 3.30 10.87
CA PHE A 187 -10.50 3.92 9.59
C PHE A 187 -11.97 4.39 9.52
N PHE A 188 -12.78 4.06 10.53
CA PHE A 188 -14.23 4.20 10.48
C PHE A 188 -14.68 5.63 10.12
N ASP A 189 -14.12 6.63 10.81
CA ASP A 189 -14.49 8.03 10.61
C ASP A 189 -13.96 8.62 9.28
N GLN A 190 -12.97 7.95 8.68
CA GLN A 190 -12.38 8.36 7.40
C GLN A 190 -13.18 7.84 6.19
N VAL A 191 -13.97 6.78 6.39
CA VAL A 191 -14.84 6.19 5.36
C VAL A 191 -16.26 6.73 5.51
N LYS A 192 -16.56 7.77 4.74
CA LYS A 192 -17.89 8.38 4.69
C LYS A 192 -18.63 7.97 3.43
N GLU A 193 -19.70 7.20 3.61
CA GLU A 193 -20.64 6.86 2.53
C GLU A 193 -21.95 7.61 2.70
N ALA A 194 -22.50 8.12 1.59
CA ALA A 194 -23.79 8.77 1.61
C ALA A 194 -24.90 7.71 1.82
N PRO A 195 -25.91 7.93 2.69
CA PRO A 195 -26.99 6.98 2.94
C PRO A 195 -28.03 6.99 1.80
N GLN A 196 -27.58 6.69 0.58
CA GLN A 196 -28.35 6.83 -0.64
C GLN A 196 -27.91 5.82 -1.71
N ALA A 197 -28.90 5.25 -2.40
CA ALA A 197 -28.77 4.38 -3.56
C ALA A 197 -29.53 5.00 -4.74
N SER A 198 -28.82 5.63 -5.68
CA SER A 198 -29.44 6.41 -6.76
C SER A 198 -30.39 7.47 -6.19
N LYS A 199 -31.70 7.43 -6.46
CA LYS A 199 -32.68 8.37 -5.91
C LYS A 199 -33.28 7.94 -4.56
N LYS A 200 -32.99 6.73 -4.09
CA LYS A 200 -33.57 6.16 -2.87
C LYS A 200 -32.66 6.40 -1.67
N ARG A 201 -33.19 6.94 -0.59
CA ARG A 201 -32.47 6.99 0.70
C ARG A 201 -32.43 5.59 1.32
N ILE A 202 -31.25 5.12 1.69
CA ILE A 202 -31.04 3.87 2.42
C ILE A 202 -30.15 4.22 3.62
N PRO A 203 -30.66 4.15 4.87
CA PRO A 203 -29.86 4.43 6.05
C PRO A 203 -28.61 3.53 6.14
N LEU A 204 -27.56 4.05 6.74
CA LEU A 204 -26.43 3.24 7.19
C LEU A 204 -26.84 2.51 8.47
N GLU A 205 -26.74 1.19 8.48
CA GLU A 205 -27.05 0.32 9.61
C GLU A 205 -25.91 0.33 10.63
N ILE A 206 -24.66 0.45 10.16
CA ILE A 206 -23.46 0.54 11.00
C ILE A 206 -22.99 1.99 11.04
N THR A 207 -23.28 2.67 12.15
CA THR A 207 -22.92 4.06 12.39
C THR A 207 -21.82 4.24 13.43
N GLU A 208 -21.39 3.15 14.06
CA GLU A 208 -20.24 3.10 14.97
C GLU A 208 -19.48 1.77 14.79
N PRO A 209 -18.18 1.71 15.15
CA PRO A 209 -17.38 0.50 14.96
C PRO A 209 -17.92 -0.68 15.78
N ARG A 210 -18.13 -1.81 15.11
CA ARG A 210 -18.66 -3.05 15.71
C ARG A 210 -17.96 -4.26 15.14
N VAL A 211 -17.86 -5.32 15.93
CA VAL A 211 -17.60 -6.66 15.40
C VAL A 211 -18.77 -7.04 14.49
N LEU A 212 -18.50 -7.47 13.26
CA LEU A 212 -19.55 -7.98 12.37
C LEU A 212 -19.45 -9.49 12.29
N SER A 213 -20.45 -10.19 12.82
CA SER A 213 -20.47 -11.65 12.82
C SER A 213 -20.54 -12.16 11.38
N LYS A 214 -19.72 -13.18 11.05
CA LYS A 214 -19.58 -13.70 9.68
C LYS A 214 -19.17 -12.64 8.66
N GLY A 215 -18.58 -11.53 9.10
CA GLY A 215 -18.13 -10.47 8.24
C GLY A 215 -19.25 -9.77 7.47
N SER A 216 -20.43 -9.56 8.09
CA SER A 216 -21.58 -8.91 7.44
C SER A 216 -22.18 -7.81 8.31
N TRP A 217 -22.42 -6.64 7.71
CA TRP A 217 -23.13 -5.52 8.36
C TRP A 217 -24.56 -5.88 8.80
N GLN A 218 -25.14 -6.95 8.24
CA GLN A 218 -26.44 -7.48 8.64
C GLN A 218 -26.41 -8.24 9.97
N SER A 219 -25.23 -8.51 10.52
CA SER A 219 -25.06 -9.24 11.78
C SER A 219 -24.15 -8.47 12.74
N PRO A 220 -24.55 -7.25 13.17
CA PRO A 220 -23.75 -6.45 14.08
C PRO A 220 -23.64 -7.14 15.44
N GLY A 221 -22.41 -7.25 15.92
CA GLY A 221 -22.07 -7.70 17.26
C GLY A 221 -21.77 -6.53 18.20
N LYS A 222 -20.90 -6.80 19.17
CA LYS A 222 -20.46 -5.82 20.16
C LYS A 222 -19.73 -4.64 19.51
N ARG A 223 -19.87 -3.47 20.13
CA ARG A 223 -19.06 -2.29 19.81
C ARG A 223 -17.58 -2.58 20.09
N VAL A 224 -16.72 -2.00 19.29
CA VAL A 224 -15.26 -2.02 19.47
C VAL A 224 -14.70 -0.61 19.40
N GLU A 225 -13.57 -0.40 20.05
CA GLU A 225 -12.78 0.82 19.92
C GLU A 225 -11.52 0.54 19.09
N PRO A 226 -10.88 1.57 18.50
CA PRO A 226 -9.58 1.39 17.86
C PRO A 226 -8.58 0.69 18.78
N GLY A 227 -7.92 -0.34 18.26
CA GLY A 227 -7.02 -1.19 19.02
C GLY A 227 -5.89 -1.73 18.14
N PHE A 228 -4.84 -2.23 18.79
CA PHE A 228 -3.64 -2.74 18.12
C PHE A 228 -3.68 -4.26 18.04
N ILE A 229 -3.25 -4.82 16.91
CA ILE A 229 -3.25 -6.27 16.68
C ILE A 229 -2.17 -6.91 17.56
N ASN A 230 -2.54 -7.89 18.38
CA ASN A 230 -1.59 -8.50 19.30
C ASN A 230 -0.46 -9.21 18.57
N VAL A 231 -0.68 -9.80 17.38
CA VAL A 231 0.38 -10.47 16.58
C VAL A 231 1.60 -9.58 16.31
N LEU A 232 1.45 -8.26 16.37
CA LEU A 232 2.53 -7.29 16.15
C LEU A 232 3.18 -6.80 17.46
N LYS A 233 2.71 -7.25 18.63
CA LYS A 233 3.27 -6.87 19.93
C LYS A 233 4.44 -7.79 20.29
N PRO A 234 5.63 -7.24 20.60
CA PRO A 234 6.74 -8.03 21.12
C PRO A 234 6.31 -8.82 22.37
N GLY A 235 6.49 -10.14 22.35
CA GLY A 235 6.15 -11.02 23.48
C GLY A 235 4.71 -11.52 23.54
N SER A 236 3.86 -11.25 22.53
CA SER A 236 2.54 -11.88 22.46
C SER A 236 2.66 -13.34 22.02
N THR A 237 2.56 -14.28 22.95
CA THR A 237 2.30 -15.69 22.64
C THR A 237 0.81 -15.96 22.85
N ARG A 238 -0.01 -15.81 21.81
CA ARG A 238 -1.23 -16.61 21.70
C ARG A 238 -0.89 -17.78 20.80
N LEU A 239 -1.03 -18.99 21.32
CA LEU A 239 -0.84 -20.18 20.51
C LEU A 239 -2.15 -20.44 19.74
N PRO A 240 -2.09 -20.99 18.51
CA PRO A 240 -3.29 -21.46 17.84
C PRO A 240 -3.97 -22.52 18.72
N GLY A 241 -5.15 -22.22 19.26
CA GLY A 241 -5.91 -23.14 20.12
C GLY A 241 -6.33 -22.61 21.50
N ASP A 242 -5.98 -21.38 21.86
CA ASP A 242 -6.55 -20.72 23.05
C ASP A 242 -7.99 -20.23 22.78
N CYS A 243 -8.91 -21.18 22.59
CA CYS A 243 -10.37 -20.97 22.57
C CYS A 243 -10.99 -21.32 23.92
#